data_AF-A0A9E2Q7F6-F1
#
_entry.id   AF-A0A9E2Q7F6-F1
#
_cell.length_a   1.000
_cell.length_b   1.000
_cell.length_c   1.000
_cell.angle_alpha   90.00
_cell.angle_beta   90.00
_cell.angle_gamma   90.00
#
_symmetry.space_group_name_H-M   'P 1'
#
loop_
_entity.id
_entity.type
_entity.pdbx_description
1 polymer ?
#
loop_
_entity_poly.entity_id
_entity_poly.type
_entity_poly.pdbx_seq_one_letter_code
_entity_poly.pdbx_strand_id
1 'polypeptide(L)'
;TLVFTVLHVVVLATDPWAKVGWAGALLPMASEYRPVAVTLGVLALWAGLVTGFTARFAGRFAGRLWWPIHKVAAGVLALVWAHSVLAGSDVVALRGFYLATGCAVIALAITRYAARTPGDRVGELARDLAATASGAAGAGSAVSPPTKEVRR
;
A
#
# COMPACT_ATOMS: atom_id res chain seq x y z
N THR A 1 12.65 2.79 14.99
CA THR A 1 11.75 1.63 14.88
C THR A 1 12.45 0.31 15.18
N LEU A 2 13.44 -0.13 14.40
CA LEU A 2 14.05 -1.46 14.57
C LEU A 2 14.53 -1.78 15.99
N VAL A 3 15.24 -0.85 16.65
CA VAL A 3 15.70 -1.04 18.05
C VAL A 3 14.53 -1.29 19.00
N PHE A 4 13.45 -0.49 18.90
CA PHE A 4 12.24 -0.66 19.72
C PHE A 4 11.51 -1.96 19.39
N THR A 5 11.47 -2.36 18.12
CA THR A 5 10.87 -3.64 17.71
C THR A 5 11.63 -4.82 18.29
N VAL A 6 12.97 -4.80 18.24
CA VAL A 6 13.81 -5.83 18.86
C VAL A 6 13.59 -5.88 20.36
N LEU A 7 13.64 -4.73 21.04
CA LEU A 7 13.39 -4.65 22.47
C LEU A 7 12.00 -5.20 22.83
N HIS A 8 10.97 -4.82 22.09
CA HIS A 8 9.60 -5.31 22.27
C HIS A 8 9.50 -6.83 22.17
N VAL A 9 10.10 -7.42 21.13
CA VAL A 9 10.14 -8.88 20.93
C VAL A 9 10.89 -9.57 22.07
N VAL A 10 12.04 -9.04 22.49
CA VAL A 10 12.84 -9.61 23.59
C VAL A 10 12.06 -9.57 24.89
N VAL A 11 11.48 -8.42 25.25
CA VAL A 11 10.68 -8.27 26.47
C VAL A 11 9.53 -9.29 26.49
N LEU A 12 8.76 -9.40 25.39
CA LEU A 12 7.67 -10.38 25.29
C LEU A 12 8.16 -11.84 25.36
N ALA A 13 9.27 -12.17 24.70
CA ALA A 13 9.80 -13.52 24.70
C ALA A 13 10.32 -13.95 26.08
N THR A 14 10.80 -13.00 26.88
CA THR A 14 11.29 -13.24 28.25
C THR A 14 10.23 -13.05 29.34
N ASP A 15 9.03 -12.58 28.99
CA ASP A 15 8.00 -12.29 29.97
C ASP A 15 7.34 -13.59 30.50
N PRO A 16 7.50 -13.90 31.81
CA PRO A 16 6.90 -15.09 32.40
C PRO A 16 5.36 -15.00 32.51
N TRP A 17 4.78 -13.80 32.46
CA TRP A 17 3.34 -13.59 32.63
C TRP A 17 2.58 -13.74 31.31
N ALA A 18 3.08 -13.13 30.23
CA ALA A 18 2.48 -13.27 28.91
C ALA A 18 2.75 -14.64 28.28
N LYS A 19 3.74 -15.42 28.72
CA LYS A 19 4.04 -16.78 28.20
C LYS A 19 4.08 -16.87 26.66
N VAL A 20 4.50 -15.79 26.00
CA VAL A 20 4.66 -15.78 24.53
C VAL A 20 5.84 -16.68 24.15
N GLY A 21 6.94 -16.59 24.90
CA GLY A 21 8.16 -17.34 24.66
C GLY A 21 8.82 -17.01 23.32
N TRP A 22 10.01 -17.57 23.09
CA TRP A 22 10.75 -17.36 21.83
C TRP A 22 10.02 -17.94 20.62
N ALA A 23 9.35 -19.09 20.79
CA ALA A 23 8.57 -19.70 19.72
C ALA A 23 7.37 -18.82 19.33
N GLY A 24 6.56 -18.36 20.29
CA GLY A 24 5.42 -17.47 20.02
C GLY A 24 5.82 -16.10 19.48
N ALA A 25 7.03 -15.62 19.81
CA ALA A 25 7.53 -14.34 19.33
C ALA A 25 8.02 -14.36 17.87
N LEU A 26 8.30 -15.55 17.31
CA LEU A 26 8.90 -15.69 15.97
C LEU A 26 8.06 -16.54 15.01
N LEU A 27 7.22 -17.44 15.53
CA LEU A 27 6.40 -18.35 14.75
C LEU A 27 4.92 -17.98 14.87
N PRO A 28 4.17 -18.03 13.75
CA PRO A 28 2.73 -17.82 13.78
C PRO A 28 2.05 -18.92 14.60
N MET A 29 1.02 -18.54 15.36
CA MET A 29 0.16 -19.40 16.18
C MET A 29 0.88 -20.19 17.29
N ALA A 30 2.14 -19.89 17.59
CA ALA A 30 2.91 -20.58 18.63
C ALA A 30 2.80 -19.97 20.03
N SER A 31 2.14 -18.82 20.19
CA SER A 31 1.93 -18.14 21.47
C SER A 31 0.69 -18.67 22.19
N GLU A 32 0.79 -18.99 23.48
CA GLU A 32 -0.38 -19.29 24.32
C GLU A 32 -1.22 -18.04 24.60
N TYR A 33 -0.58 -16.87 24.69
CA TYR A 33 -1.25 -15.60 24.91
C TYR A 33 -1.70 -14.98 23.59
N ARG A 34 -3.01 -14.76 23.48
CA ARG A 34 -3.69 -14.10 22.35
C ARG A 34 -3.07 -14.48 20.98
N PRO A 35 -3.09 -15.78 20.61
CA PRO A 35 -2.34 -16.31 19.47
C PRO A 35 -2.60 -15.54 18.18
N VAL A 36 -3.84 -15.13 17.93
CA VAL A 36 -4.22 -14.36 16.74
C VAL A 36 -3.55 -12.99 16.74
N ALA A 37 -3.64 -12.22 17.84
CA ALA A 37 -3.04 -10.90 17.93
C ALA A 37 -1.52 -11.00 17.76
N VAL A 38 -0.85 -11.92 18.45
CA VAL A 38 0.60 -12.13 18.35
C VAL A 38 1.01 -12.52 16.93
N THR A 39 0.26 -13.42 16.29
CA THR A 39 0.53 -13.86 14.90
C THR A 39 0.51 -12.70 13.91
N LEU A 40 -0.44 -11.76 14.04
CA LEU A 40 -0.46 -10.57 13.18
C LEU A 40 0.81 -9.73 13.32
N GLY A 41 1.32 -9.61 14.55
CA GLY A 41 2.59 -8.95 14.85
C GLY A 41 3.79 -9.69 14.23
N VAL A 42 3.83 -11.03 14.32
CA VAL A 42 4.87 -11.87 13.71
C VAL A 42 4.86 -11.75 12.19
N LEU A 43 3.68 -11.81 11.56
CA LEU A 43 3.55 -11.63 10.10
C LEU A 43 4.01 -10.24 9.68
N ALA A 44 3.62 -9.20 10.42
CA ALA A 44 4.06 -7.84 10.18
C ALA A 44 5.58 -7.67 10.35
N LEU A 45 6.18 -8.32 11.36
CA LEU A 45 7.62 -8.28 11.62
C LEU A 45 8.39 -8.85 10.41
N TRP A 46 8.05 -10.07 9.98
CA TRP A 46 8.73 -10.74 8.87
C TRP A 46 8.53 -9.99 7.54
N ALA A 47 7.28 -9.64 7.20
CA ALA A 47 7.00 -8.89 5.98
C ALA A 47 7.63 -7.48 5.99
N GLY A 48 7.68 -6.84 7.15
CA GLY A 48 8.34 -5.55 7.36
C GLY A 48 9.86 -5.63 7.19
N LEU A 49 10.50 -6.69 7.71
CA LEU A 49 11.94 -6.94 7.51
C LEU A 49 12.27 -7.15 6.02
N VAL A 50 11.51 -8.01 5.33
CA VAL A 50 11.72 -8.26 3.89
C VAL A 50 11.53 -6.97 3.08
N THR A 51 10.45 -6.23 3.34
CA THR A 51 10.14 -4.99 2.60
C THR A 51 11.12 -3.86 2.93
N GLY A 52 11.57 -3.75 4.18
CA GLY A 52 12.54 -2.76 4.62
C GLY A 52 13.95 -3.04 4.09
N PHE A 53 14.37 -4.31 4.10
CA PHE A 53 15.65 -4.72 3.56
C PHE A 53 15.69 -4.45 2.05
N THR A 54 14.68 -4.90 1.30
CA THR A 54 14.58 -4.64 -0.15
C THR A 54 14.54 -3.15 -0.49
N ALA A 55 13.92 -2.31 0.34
CA ALA A 55 13.96 -0.86 0.17
C ALA A 55 15.37 -0.26 0.31
N ARG A 56 16.23 -0.81 1.17
CA ARG A 56 17.63 -0.37 1.28
C ARG A 56 18.45 -0.66 0.01
N PHE A 57 18.09 -1.69 -0.74
CA PHE A 57 18.76 -2.05 -2.01
C PHE A 57 18.06 -1.50 -3.25
N ALA A 58 16.97 -0.74 -3.10
CA ALA A 58 16.16 -0.22 -4.20
C ALA A 58 16.95 0.63 -5.21
N GLY A 59 18.01 1.34 -4.76
CA GLY A 59 18.89 2.10 -5.65
C GLY A 59 19.88 1.25 -6.47
N ARG A 60 20.12 -0.01 -6.07
CA ARG A 60 21.02 -0.96 -6.75
C ARG A 60 20.27 -2.00 -7.60
N PHE A 61 19.03 -2.31 -7.24
CA PHE A 61 18.16 -3.22 -7.99
C PHE A 61 17.32 -2.45 -9.01
N ALA A 62 17.08 -3.04 -10.19
CA ALA A 62 16.17 -2.49 -11.17
C ALA A 62 14.80 -2.21 -10.51
N GLY A 63 14.39 -0.93 -10.45
CA GLY A 63 13.18 -0.48 -9.74
C GLY A 63 11.89 -1.23 -10.10
N ARG A 64 11.89 -1.97 -11.21
CA ARG A 64 10.83 -2.87 -11.66
C ARG A 64 10.52 -4.02 -10.68
N LEU A 65 11.52 -4.57 -9.99
CA LEU A 65 11.31 -5.63 -8.98
C LEU A 65 11.01 -5.06 -7.59
N TRP A 66 11.57 -3.90 -7.26
CA TRP A 66 11.36 -3.24 -5.98
C TRP A 66 9.93 -2.72 -5.81
N TRP A 67 9.35 -2.14 -6.88
CA TRP A 67 8.03 -1.53 -6.81
C TRP A 67 6.90 -2.45 -6.31
N PRO A 68 6.73 -3.70 -6.79
CA PRO A 68 5.71 -4.60 -6.26
C PRO A 68 5.99 -5.01 -4.81
N ILE A 69 7.25 -5.25 -4.45
CA ILE A 69 7.63 -5.63 -3.08
C ILE A 69 7.32 -4.51 -2.10
N HIS A 70 7.60 -3.25 -2.49
CA HIS A 70 7.32 -2.11 -1.62
C HIS A 70 5.82 -1.92 -1.34
N LYS A 71 4.92 -2.35 -2.25
CA LYS A 71 3.46 -2.32 -1.99
C LYS A 71 3.05 -3.20 -0.81
N VAL A 72 3.83 -4.25 -0.50
CA VAL A 72 3.59 -5.10 0.68
C VAL A 72 3.64 -4.29 1.98
N ALA A 73 4.37 -3.16 2.03
CA ALA A 73 4.39 -2.27 3.19
C ALA A 73 3.00 -1.74 3.57
N ALA A 74 2.08 -1.58 2.62
CA ALA A 74 0.71 -1.21 2.92
C ALA A 74 -0.04 -2.33 3.66
N GLY A 75 0.19 -3.59 3.29
CA GLY A 75 -0.31 -4.75 4.03
C GLY A 75 0.31 -4.87 5.42
N VAL A 76 1.62 -4.59 5.55
CA VAL A 76 2.30 -4.54 6.85
C VAL A 76 1.66 -3.50 7.78
N LEU A 77 1.33 -2.31 7.27
CA LEU A 77 0.64 -1.28 8.04
C LEU A 77 -0.70 -1.79 8.59
N ALA A 78 -1.50 -2.47 7.76
CA ALA A 78 -2.77 -3.05 8.18
C ALA A 78 -2.58 -4.13 9.26
N LEU A 79 -1.58 -5.00 9.11
CA LEU A 79 -1.27 -6.04 10.10
C LEU A 79 -0.81 -5.45 11.43
N VAL A 80 0.07 -4.44 11.44
CA VAL A 80 0.52 -3.78 12.69
C VAL A 80 -0.64 -3.07 13.38
N TRP A 81 -1.52 -2.41 12.61
CA TRP A 81 -2.71 -1.77 13.17
C TRP A 81 -3.65 -2.81 13.80
N ALA A 82 -3.95 -3.90 13.10
CA ALA A 82 -4.80 -4.97 13.62
C ALA A 82 -4.18 -5.66 14.85
N HIS A 83 -2.86 -5.90 14.83
CA HIS A 83 -2.10 -6.37 16.00
C HIS A 83 -2.28 -5.44 17.19
N SER A 84 -2.12 -4.13 16.99
CA SER A 84 -2.26 -3.11 18.04
C SER A 84 -3.67 -3.09 18.63
N VAL A 85 -4.69 -3.14 17.77
CA VAL A 85 -6.11 -3.16 18.19
C VAL A 85 -6.43 -4.43 18.98
N LEU A 86 -6.06 -5.61 18.49
CA LEU A 86 -6.40 -6.89 19.12
C LEU A 86 -5.56 -7.19 20.37
N ALA A 87 -4.33 -6.69 20.43
CA ALA A 87 -3.50 -6.79 21.62
C ALA A 87 -3.94 -5.83 22.74
N GLY A 88 -4.51 -4.66 22.40
CA GLY A 88 -4.85 -3.62 23.37
C GLY A 88 -6.33 -3.25 23.48
N SER A 89 -7.26 -4.03 22.92
CA SER A 89 -8.71 -3.75 22.88
C SER A 89 -9.40 -3.72 24.25
N ASP A 90 -8.72 -4.20 25.29
CA ASP A 90 -9.32 -4.43 26.62
C ASP A 90 -9.49 -3.12 27.40
N VAL A 91 -8.92 -2.02 26.90
CA VAL A 91 -8.94 -0.72 27.55
C VAL A 91 -9.97 0.18 26.87
N VAL A 92 -11.15 0.34 27.49
CA VAL A 92 -12.24 1.19 26.98
C VAL A 92 -11.77 2.63 26.70
N ALA A 93 -10.84 3.15 27.51
CA ALA A 93 -10.26 4.48 27.32
C ALA A 93 -9.53 4.66 25.98
N LEU A 94 -9.00 3.57 25.39
CA LEU A 94 -8.29 3.60 24.11
C LEU A 94 -9.23 3.47 22.89
N ARG A 95 -10.53 3.25 23.10
CA ARG A 95 -11.49 3.04 22.00
C ARG A 95 -11.51 4.23 21.02
N GLY A 96 -11.50 5.46 21.54
CA GLY A 96 -11.44 6.67 20.71
C GLY A 96 -10.15 6.76 19.89
N PHE A 97 -9.01 6.38 20.48
CA PHE A 97 -7.71 6.34 19.81
C PHE A 97 -7.69 5.30 18.67
N TYR A 98 -8.22 4.10 18.89
CA TYR A 98 -8.32 3.07 17.85
C TYR A 98 -9.25 3.46 16.71
N LEU A 99 -10.39 4.10 17.01
CA LEU A 99 -11.30 4.61 16.00
C LEU A 99 -10.62 5.72 15.16
N ALA A 100 -9.97 6.68 15.81
CA ALA A 100 -9.29 7.77 15.12
C ALA A 100 -8.16 7.25 14.21
N THR A 101 -7.30 6.37 14.73
CA THR A 101 -6.19 5.77 13.96
C THR A 101 -6.70 4.83 12.86
N GLY A 102 -7.76 4.06 13.11
CA GLY A 102 -8.41 3.23 12.10
C GLY A 102 -8.99 4.05 10.95
N CYS A 103 -9.72 5.12 11.26
CA CYS A 103 -10.20 6.08 10.26
C CYS A 103 -9.05 6.70 9.46
N ALA A 104 -7.94 7.04 10.11
CA ALA A 104 -6.76 7.56 9.41
C ALA A 104 -6.13 6.53 8.45
N VAL A 105 -6.03 5.25 8.85
CA VAL A 105 -5.53 4.18 7.97
C VAL A 105 -6.47 3.96 6.78
N ILE A 106 -7.79 3.97 7.01
CA ILE A 106 -8.80 3.84 5.94
C ILE A 106 -8.72 5.04 4.99
N ALA A 107 -8.66 6.26 5.51
CA ALA A 107 -8.52 7.46 4.69
C ALA A 107 -7.23 7.43 3.86
N LEU A 108 -6.11 7.00 4.45
CA LEU A 108 -4.85 6.81 3.73
C LEU A 108 -4.96 5.75 2.64
N ALA A 109 -5.66 4.64 2.91
CA ALA A 109 -5.92 3.62 1.89
C ALA A 109 -6.75 4.20 0.75
N ILE A 110 -7.88 4.86 1.05
CA ILE A 110 -8.77 5.50 0.05
C ILE A 110 -7.99 6.49 -0.80
N THR A 111 -7.29 7.44 -0.19
CA THR A 111 -6.48 8.44 -0.92
C THR A 111 -5.44 7.78 -1.82
N ARG A 112 -4.82 6.68 -1.39
CA ARG A 112 -3.81 5.96 -2.16
C ARG A 112 -4.38 5.17 -3.34
N TYR A 113 -5.58 4.62 -3.21
CA TYR A 113 -6.27 3.90 -4.29
C TYR A 113 -7.05 4.85 -5.23
N ALA A 114 -7.51 5.99 -4.73
CA ALA A 114 -8.23 7.00 -5.51
C ALA A 114 -7.30 7.98 -6.23
N ALA A 115 -6.03 8.09 -5.83
CA ALA A 115 -5.06 8.94 -6.51
C ALA A 115 -4.86 8.47 -7.96
N ARG A 116 -5.19 9.34 -8.92
CA ARG A 116 -4.91 9.10 -10.36
C ARG A 116 -3.43 8.81 -10.55
N THR A 117 -3.13 7.70 -11.20
CA THR A 117 -1.75 7.37 -11.54
C THR A 117 -1.31 8.14 -12.79
N PRO A 118 0.00 8.33 -13.00
CA PRO A 118 0.51 8.91 -14.23
C PRO A 118 0.03 8.16 -15.49
N GLY A 119 -0.18 6.84 -15.40
CA GLY A 119 -0.72 6.03 -16.49
C GLY A 119 -2.15 6.42 -16.88
N ASP A 120 -3.00 6.71 -15.89
CA ASP A 120 -4.38 7.16 -16.14
C ASP A 120 -4.41 8.49 -16.89
N ARG A 121 -3.51 9.42 -16.52
CA ARG A 121 -3.35 10.71 -17.21
C ARG A 121 -2.81 10.56 -18.63
N VAL A 122 -1.85 9.66 -18.84
CA VAL A 122 -1.33 9.35 -20.19
C VAL A 122 -2.44 8.75 -21.06
N GLY A 123 -3.26 7.85 -20.52
CA GLY A 123 -4.39 7.27 -21.24
C GLY A 123 -5.50 8.27 -21.56
N GLU A 124 -5.72 9.27 -20.70
CA GLU A 124 -6.63 10.40 -20.95
C GLU A 124 -6.10 11.30 -22.08
N LEU A 125 -4.85 11.77 -21.97
CA LEU A 125 -4.20 12.60 -23.00
C LEU A 125 -4.13 11.88 -24.36
N ALA A 126 -3.84 10.57 -24.37
CA ALA A 126 -3.82 9.78 -25.59
C ALA A 126 -5.19 9.72 -26.28
N ARG A 127 -6.29 9.63 -25.50
CA ARG A 127 -7.66 9.67 -26.02
C ARG A 127 -8.00 11.05 -26.57
N ASP A 128 -7.60 12.12 -25.90
CA ASP A 128 -7.84 13.49 -26.34
C ASP A 128 -7.09 13.82 -27.64
N LEU A 129 -5.85 13.35 -27.76
CA LEU A 129 -5.05 13.47 -28.99
C LEU A 129 -5.67 12.67 -30.16
N ALA A 130 -6.21 11.47 -29.90
CA ALA A 130 -6.90 10.69 -30.93
C ALA A 130 -8.22 11.34 -31.39
N ALA A 131 -8.96 11.95 -30.47
CA ALA A 131 -10.20 12.67 -30.78
C ALA A 131 -9.94 13.93 -31.62
N THR A 132 -8.92 14.72 -31.25
CA THR A 132 -8.51 15.92 -32.03
C THR A 132 -8.01 15.58 -33.42
N ALA A 133 -7.19 14.53 -33.56
CA ALA A 133 -6.74 14.04 -34.87
C ALA A 133 -7.91 13.60 -35.77
N SER A 134 -8.91 12.90 -35.20
CA SER A 134 -10.10 12.45 -35.94
C SER A 134 -10.98 13.63 -36.38
N GLY A 135 -11.13 14.65 -35.54
CA GLY A 135 -11.87 15.87 -35.87
C GLY A 135 -11.20 16.70 -36.97
N ALA A 136 -9.87 16.82 -36.95
CA ALA A 136 -9.10 17.52 -37.99
C ALA A 136 -9.21 16.83 -39.36
N ALA A 137 -9.19 15.49 -39.39
CA ALA A 137 -9.38 14.71 -40.62
C ALA A 137 -10.78 14.92 -41.23
N GLY A 138 -11.83 14.99 -40.40
CA GLY A 138 -13.20 15.27 -40.86
C GLY A 138 -13.42 16.71 -41.35
N ALA A 139 -12.74 17.69 -40.75
CA ALA A 139 -12.79 19.09 -41.21
C ALA A 139 -12.10 19.27 -42.58
N GLY A 140 -11.00 18.54 -42.83
CA GLY A 140 -10.30 18.55 -44.11
C GLY A 140 -11.12 17.97 -45.28
N SER A 141 -12.02 17.01 -45.02
CA SER A 141 -12.89 16.44 -46.07
C SER A 141 -14.09 17.32 -46.45
N ALA A 142 -14.42 18.34 -45.64
CA ALA A 142 -15.56 19.23 -45.91
C ALA A 142 -15.19 20.40 -46.85
N VAL A 143 -13.91 20.65 -47.10
CA VAL A 143 -13.44 21.67 -48.04
C VAL A 143 -13.33 21.06 -49.44
N SER A 144 -14.45 21.00 -50.15
CA SER A 144 -14.41 20.76 -51.61
C SER A 144 -13.74 21.95 -52.31
N PRO A 145 -12.77 21.72 -53.22
CA PRO A 145 -12.14 22.81 -53.96
C PRO A 145 -13.17 23.52 -54.86
N PRO A 146 -13.07 24.85 -55.06
CA PRO A 146 -13.96 25.57 -55.96
C PRO A 146 -13.81 25.01 -57.37
N THR A 147 -14.87 24.39 -57.87
CA THR A 147 -14.99 23.92 -59.25
C THR A 147 -14.83 25.09 -60.19
N LYS A 148 -13.69 25.16 -60.89
CA LYS A 148 -13.48 26.13 -61.96
C LYS A 148 -14.30 25.67 -63.17
N GLU A 149 -15.50 26.23 -63.35
CA GLU A 149 -16.25 26.11 -64.60
C GLU A 149 -15.44 26.76 -65.72
N VAL A 150 -14.84 25.93 -66.59
CA VAL A 150 -14.29 26.38 -67.87
C VAL A 150 -15.44 26.40 -68.86
N ARG A 151 -16.06 27.58 -68.99
CA ARG A 151 -17.04 27.89 -70.04
C ARG A 151 -16.30 27.95 -71.38
N ARG A 152 -16.65 27.04 -72.30
CA ARG A 152 -16.26 27.09 -73.71
C ARG A 152 -17.22 27.96 -74.50
#